data_AF-A0A1A8LHD5-F1
#
_entry.id   AF-A0A1A8LHD5-F1
#
_cell.length_a   1.000
_cell.length_b   1.000
_cell.length_c   1.000
_cell.angle_alpha   90.00
_cell.angle_beta   90.00
_cell.angle_gamma   90.00
#
_symmetry.space_group_name_H-M   'P 1'
#
loop_
_entity.id
_entity.type
_entity.pdbx_description
1 polymer ?
#
loop_
_entity_poly.entity_id
_entity_poly.type
_entity_poly.pdbx_seq_one_letter_code
_entity_poly.pdbx_strand_id
1 'polypeptide(L)'
;MFNKMTSSQQQQMMRGPRWNRAFSDPLFVLLLALQLLVVAGLVRAQTCPSVCSCSNQFSKVICTRRGLREVPDGISTNTRYLNLQENLIQVIKVDSFKHLRHLEILQLSKNHIRKIELGAFNGLASLNTLELFDNRLTTIPNGAFDYLSKLKELWLRNNPIESIPSYAFNRVPSLRRLDLGELKRLSYISEGAFEGLSNLRYLNLGMCNLKEIPNLTPLVKLDELEMSGNQLSIIRPGSFKGLIHLQKLWMMHAQIQTIERNSFDDLQSLVELNLAHNNLTLLPHDLFTPLHHLERVHLHHNPWNCNCDILWLSWWLKEMVPANTSCCARCSSPALYKGRYIGELDQNYFHCYAPVIVEPPTDLNVTEGSAAELKCRASSLTSVSWITPNGSIMTHGAYKVRISVLNDGTLNFTNVTMQDTGTYTCMVSNSAGNTTASATLNVSSTENSSFSYFTTVTVETIETPHHEGFTTTLQQKVGPTPSVGMWEILSSTSTTTTTVRTPLSTRATEKTYTIPVTESSLNGLDEVMKTTKIIIGCFV
;
A
#
# COMPACT_ATOMS: atom_id res chain seq x y z
N MET A 1 36.87 81.89 -68.56
CA MET A 1 36.96 82.03 -70.03
C MET A 1 35.81 81.24 -70.65
N PHE A 2 35.11 81.81 -71.64
CA PHE A 2 34.03 81.23 -72.46
C PHE A 2 32.80 80.64 -71.72
N ASN A 3 31.62 81.27 -71.73
CA ASN A 3 30.66 81.55 -72.82
C ASN A 3 29.98 80.31 -73.43
N LYS A 4 28.65 80.19 -73.27
CA LYS A 4 27.68 80.53 -74.34
C LYS A 4 26.20 80.43 -73.90
N MET A 5 25.41 81.45 -74.29
CA MET A 5 24.12 81.41 -75.02
C MET A 5 22.96 80.49 -74.52
N THR A 6 21.66 80.83 -74.50
CA THR A 6 20.75 82.01 -74.60
C THR A 6 19.38 81.45 -75.07
N SER A 7 18.25 82.11 -74.75
CA SER A 7 16.88 81.85 -75.30
C SER A 7 16.16 80.58 -74.74
N SER A 8 14.84 80.52 -74.49
CA SER A 8 13.72 81.50 -74.54
C SER A 8 12.51 81.01 -73.70
N GLN A 9 11.52 81.90 -73.50
CA GLN A 9 10.08 81.76 -73.11
C GLN A 9 9.44 80.33 -73.21
N GLN A 10 8.40 79.92 -72.44
CA GLN A 10 7.25 80.68 -71.90
C GLN A 10 6.42 79.88 -70.83
N GLN A 11 5.71 80.58 -69.91
CA GLN A 11 4.44 80.22 -69.22
C GLN A 11 4.16 78.81 -68.61
N GLN A 12 3.97 78.72 -67.27
CA GLN A 12 2.63 78.69 -66.61
C GLN A 12 2.74 78.64 -65.06
N MET A 13 1.64 78.96 -64.35
CA MET A 13 1.57 79.06 -62.89
C MET A 13 1.36 77.70 -62.19
N MET A 14 1.72 77.60 -60.90
CA MET A 14 0.82 77.07 -59.84
C MET A 14 1.37 77.37 -58.43
N ARG A 15 0.50 77.77 -57.49
CA ARG A 15 0.86 78.02 -56.08
C ARG A 15 0.89 76.70 -55.30
N GLY A 16 1.98 76.43 -54.58
CA GLY A 16 2.05 75.32 -53.62
C GLY A 16 1.23 75.59 -52.33
N PRO A 17 0.58 74.58 -51.72
CA PRO A 17 -0.21 74.78 -50.49
C PRO A 17 0.68 74.96 -49.25
N ARG A 18 0.37 75.95 -48.41
CA ARG A 18 1.01 76.13 -47.09
C ARG A 18 0.51 75.08 -46.10
N TRP A 19 1.29 74.03 -45.85
CA TRP A 19 1.11 73.12 -44.73
C TRP A 19 1.47 73.82 -43.41
N ASN A 20 0.50 74.41 -42.71
CA ASN A 20 0.69 74.91 -41.33
C ASN A 20 -0.62 75.15 -40.55
N ARG A 21 -1.63 74.28 -40.69
CA ARG A 21 -2.92 74.35 -39.94
C ARG A 21 -3.53 73.02 -39.48
N ALA A 22 -2.75 71.92 -39.47
CA ALA A 22 -3.26 70.60 -39.05
C ALA A 22 -3.19 70.34 -37.52
N PHE A 23 -2.39 71.11 -36.77
CA PHE A 23 -2.15 70.90 -35.34
C PHE A 23 -2.98 71.80 -34.40
N SER A 24 -3.85 72.64 -34.94
CA SER A 24 -4.66 73.61 -34.17
C SER A 24 -6.14 73.24 -34.04
N ASP A 25 -6.54 72.08 -34.54
CA ASP A 25 -7.93 71.61 -34.44
C ASP A 25 -8.10 70.72 -33.19
N PRO A 26 -8.90 71.13 -32.18
CA PRO A 26 -9.08 70.34 -30.97
C PRO A 26 -9.74 68.98 -31.23
N LEU A 27 -10.52 68.84 -32.31
CA LEU A 27 -11.16 67.57 -32.69
C LEU A 27 -10.13 66.58 -33.24
N PHE A 28 -9.12 67.06 -33.97
CA PHE A 28 -8.01 66.23 -34.45
C PHE A 28 -7.08 65.80 -33.31
N VAL A 29 -6.80 66.69 -32.35
CA VAL A 29 -6.03 66.35 -31.14
C VAL A 29 -6.80 65.35 -30.26
N LEU A 30 -8.12 65.50 -30.11
CA LEU A 30 -8.96 64.55 -29.37
C LEU A 30 -8.99 63.17 -30.06
N LEU A 31 -9.08 63.13 -31.40
CA LEU A 31 -9.00 61.88 -32.17
C LEU A 31 -7.63 61.20 -32.06
N LEU A 32 -6.53 61.97 -32.08
CA LEU A 32 -5.18 61.46 -31.83
C LEU A 32 -5.02 60.95 -30.40
N ALA A 33 -5.59 61.64 -29.41
CA ALA A 33 -5.58 61.20 -28.01
C ALA A 33 -6.44 59.94 -27.80
N LEU A 34 -7.60 59.85 -28.45
CA LEU A 34 -8.45 58.66 -28.46
C LEU A 34 -7.77 57.49 -29.18
N GLN A 35 -7.10 57.72 -30.31
CA GLN A 35 -6.31 56.68 -30.97
C GLN A 35 -5.08 56.29 -30.16
N LEU A 36 -4.41 57.21 -29.46
CA LEU A 36 -3.34 56.88 -28.50
C LEU A 36 -3.86 56.12 -27.28
N LEU A 37 -5.07 56.40 -26.79
CA LEU A 37 -5.73 55.63 -25.73
C LEU A 37 -6.18 54.25 -26.20
N VAL A 38 -6.67 54.12 -27.44
CA VAL A 38 -7.01 52.84 -28.07
C VAL A 38 -5.75 52.03 -28.38
N VAL A 39 -4.66 52.65 -28.83
CA VAL A 39 -3.36 51.99 -29.02
C VAL A 39 -2.71 51.64 -27.67
N ALA A 40 -2.84 52.46 -26.63
CA ALA A 40 -2.41 52.11 -25.27
C ALA A 40 -3.28 51.00 -24.63
N GLY A 41 -4.57 50.91 -25.02
CA GLY A 41 -5.45 49.81 -24.64
C GLY A 41 -5.20 48.51 -25.43
N LEU A 42 -4.75 48.61 -26.68
CA LEU A 42 -4.41 47.47 -27.55
C LEU A 42 -2.98 46.96 -27.31
N VAL A 43 -2.03 47.85 -27.01
CA VAL A 43 -0.69 47.51 -26.49
C VAL A 43 -0.84 47.23 -25.00
N ARG A 44 -1.50 46.10 -24.71
CA ARG A 44 -1.39 45.40 -23.44
C ARG A 44 0.06 44.92 -23.36
N ALA A 45 0.94 45.80 -22.86
CA ALA A 45 2.37 45.54 -22.75
C ALA A 45 2.57 44.17 -22.12
N GLN A 46 3.49 43.36 -22.65
CA GLN A 46 3.82 42.08 -22.05
C GLN A 46 4.48 42.35 -20.70
N THR A 47 3.68 42.33 -19.64
CA THR A 47 4.10 42.74 -18.31
C THR A 47 4.99 41.68 -17.68
N CYS A 48 6.16 42.10 -17.22
CA CYS A 48 6.80 41.46 -16.09
C CYS A 48 6.25 42.12 -14.81
N PRO A 49 5.79 41.36 -13.80
CA PRO A 49 5.46 41.95 -12.50
C PRO A 49 6.70 42.65 -11.92
N SER A 50 6.56 43.88 -11.41
CA SER A 50 7.68 44.71 -10.92
C SER A 50 8.49 44.07 -9.78
N VAL A 51 7.85 43.16 -9.03
CA VAL A 51 8.45 42.36 -7.97
C VAL A 51 9.24 41.16 -8.47
N CYS A 52 9.12 40.78 -9.75
CA CYS A 52 9.72 39.59 -10.35
C CYS A 52 10.81 39.94 -11.38
N SER A 53 11.58 38.95 -11.78
CA SER A 53 12.54 39.01 -12.89
C SER A 53 12.07 38.10 -14.02
N CYS A 54 12.03 38.62 -15.25
CA CYS A 54 11.54 37.90 -16.42
C CYS A 54 12.61 37.81 -17.51
N SER A 55 12.66 36.68 -18.21
CA SER A 55 13.48 36.52 -19.43
C SER A 55 12.98 37.40 -20.58
N ASN A 56 13.84 37.69 -21.56
CA ASN A 56 13.54 38.53 -22.74
C ASN A 56 12.30 38.10 -23.57
N GLN A 57 11.87 36.84 -23.49
CA GLN A 57 10.66 36.31 -24.17
C GLN A 57 9.48 36.07 -23.21
N PHE A 58 9.60 36.47 -21.93
CA PHE A 58 8.65 36.22 -20.84
C PHE A 58 8.30 34.73 -20.59
N SER A 59 9.08 33.80 -21.15
CA SER A 59 8.90 32.34 -20.97
C SER A 59 9.31 31.87 -19.58
N LYS A 60 10.30 32.52 -18.96
CA LYS A 60 10.75 32.28 -17.58
C LYS A 60 10.45 33.50 -16.71
N VAL A 61 9.70 33.29 -15.62
CA VAL A 61 9.37 34.31 -14.61
C VAL A 61 9.83 33.82 -13.23
N ILE A 62 10.65 34.64 -12.56
CA ILE A 62 11.31 34.30 -11.29
C ILE A 62 10.94 35.36 -10.25
N CYS A 63 10.26 34.92 -9.18
CA CYS A 63 9.72 35.76 -8.12
C CYS A 63 10.21 35.29 -6.73
N THR A 64 11.38 34.64 -6.66
CA THR A 64 11.92 34.02 -5.43
C THR A 64 12.39 35.03 -4.39
N ARG A 65 12.21 34.71 -3.10
CA ARG A 65 12.67 35.54 -1.95
C ARG A 65 12.16 36.99 -1.96
N ARG A 66 10.92 37.20 -2.42
CA ARG A 66 10.31 38.53 -2.54
C ARG A 66 9.34 38.88 -1.42
N GLY A 67 9.14 37.98 -0.45
CA GLY A 67 8.22 38.18 0.68
C GLY A 67 6.74 38.22 0.28
N LEU A 68 6.40 37.67 -0.89
CA LEU A 68 5.05 37.73 -1.47
C LEU A 68 4.06 36.97 -0.57
N ARG A 69 2.95 37.62 -0.21
CA ARG A 69 1.85 37.01 0.58
C ARG A 69 0.77 36.38 -0.28
N GLU A 70 0.72 36.74 -1.56
CA GLU A 70 -0.21 36.26 -2.56
C GLU A 70 0.53 36.06 -3.90
N VAL A 71 -0.12 35.39 -4.87
CA VAL A 71 0.40 35.26 -6.24
C VAL A 71 0.39 36.65 -6.90
N PRO A 72 1.48 37.11 -7.55
CA PRO A 72 1.53 38.44 -8.15
C PRO A 72 0.72 38.51 -9.44
N ASP A 73 -0.05 39.58 -9.60
CA ASP A 73 -0.77 39.89 -10.84
C ASP A 73 0.18 40.27 -11.99
N GLY A 74 -0.36 40.24 -13.22
CA GLY A 74 0.36 40.70 -14.42
C GLY A 74 1.40 39.74 -14.99
N ILE A 75 1.35 38.46 -14.62
CA ILE A 75 2.20 37.42 -15.22
C ILE A 75 1.82 37.21 -16.70
N SER A 76 2.81 37.23 -17.59
CA SER A 76 2.63 37.07 -19.05
C SER A 76 2.03 35.72 -19.45
N THR A 77 1.14 35.71 -20.45
CA THR A 77 0.52 34.50 -21.01
C THR A 77 1.50 33.57 -21.74
N ASN A 78 2.71 34.05 -22.03
CA ASN A 78 3.78 33.29 -22.68
C ASN A 78 4.66 32.51 -21.67
N THR A 79 4.41 32.67 -20.37
CA THR A 79 5.19 32.00 -19.32
C THR A 79 5.02 30.49 -19.37
N ARG A 80 6.15 29.77 -19.46
CA ARG A 80 6.27 28.31 -19.40
C ARG A 80 6.82 27.83 -18.06
N TYR A 81 7.65 28.64 -17.42
CA TYR A 81 8.22 28.38 -16.10
C TYR A 81 7.94 29.56 -15.18
N LEU A 82 7.24 29.30 -14.07
CA LEU A 82 6.94 30.27 -13.02
C LEU A 82 7.50 29.77 -11.69
N ASN A 83 8.45 30.52 -11.12
CA ASN A 83 9.03 30.22 -9.80
C ASN A 83 8.61 31.27 -8.77
N LEU A 84 7.83 30.82 -7.77
CA LEU A 84 7.33 31.58 -6.62
C LEU A 84 7.88 31.04 -5.28
N GLN A 85 8.99 30.28 -5.32
CA GLN A 85 9.58 29.63 -4.15
C GLN A 85 10.10 30.64 -3.10
N GLU A 86 10.19 30.20 -1.85
CA GLU A 86 10.76 30.97 -0.73
C GLU A 86 10.04 32.33 -0.53
N ASN A 87 8.71 32.27 -0.45
CA ASN A 87 7.81 33.40 -0.20
C ASN A 87 6.86 33.10 0.99
N LEU A 88 5.91 34.00 1.23
CA LEU A 88 4.98 33.98 2.37
C LEU A 88 3.54 33.68 1.93
N ILE A 89 3.35 33.03 0.77
CA ILE A 89 2.02 32.78 0.19
C ILE A 89 1.27 31.77 1.07
N GLN A 90 0.05 32.11 1.48
CA GLN A 90 -0.75 31.28 2.39
C GLN A 90 -1.94 30.56 1.73
N VAL A 91 -2.52 31.17 0.71
CA VAL A 91 -3.72 30.67 0.03
C VAL A 91 -3.54 30.85 -1.47
N ILE A 92 -3.82 29.80 -2.25
CA ILE A 92 -3.95 29.90 -3.71
C ILE A 92 -5.44 30.02 -4.02
N LYS A 93 -5.84 31.19 -4.54
CA LYS A 93 -7.23 31.55 -4.83
C LYS A 93 -7.72 30.85 -6.10
N VAL A 94 -9.03 30.68 -6.26
CA VAL A 94 -9.66 30.22 -7.51
C VAL A 94 -9.13 31.01 -8.71
N ASP A 95 -8.89 30.35 -9.85
CA ASP A 95 -8.50 30.99 -11.12
C ASP A 95 -7.16 31.80 -11.10
N SER A 96 -6.33 31.70 -10.05
CA SER A 96 -5.06 32.45 -9.90
C SER A 96 -4.11 32.35 -11.10
N PHE A 97 -4.21 31.27 -11.89
CA PHE A 97 -3.35 31.01 -13.05
C PHE A 97 -4.11 30.85 -14.38
N LYS A 98 -5.39 31.26 -14.44
CA LYS A 98 -6.35 30.96 -15.54
C LYS A 98 -5.86 31.29 -16.95
N HIS A 99 -5.05 32.32 -17.10
CA HIS A 99 -4.51 32.80 -18.37
C HIS A 99 -3.21 32.12 -18.81
N LEU A 100 -2.55 31.35 -17.93
CA LEU A 100 -1.23 30.75 -18.14
C LEU A 100 -1.30 29.39 -18.87
N ARG A 101 -1.98 29.35 -20.02
CA ARG A 101 -2.23 28.12 -20.80
C ARG A 101 -0.98 27.39 -21.29
N HIS A 102 0.15 28.09 -21.39
CA HIS A 102 1.45 27.57 -21.80
C HIS A 102 2.36 27.17 -20.62
N LEU A 103 1.90 27.30 -19.38
CA LEU A 103 2.72 26.98 -18.21
C LEU A 103 2.99 25.47 -18.15
N GLU A 104 4.26 25.09 -18.13
CA GLU A 104 4.73 23.71 -18.07
C GLU A 104 5.23 23.36 -16.65
N ILE A 105 5.86 24.31 -15.96
CA ILE A 105 6.44 24.14 -14.63
C ILE A 105 5.97 25.27 -13.70
N LEU A 106 5.34 24.89 -12.58
CA LEU A 106 4.89 25.80 -11.52
C LEU A 106 5.56 25.43 -10.19
N GLN A 107 6.42 26.30 -9.68
CA GLN A 107 7.12 26.10 -8.42
C GLN A 107 6.54 27.00 -7.32
N LEU A 108 5.83 26.39 -6.36
CA LEU A 108 5.18 27.01 -5.21
C LEU A 108 5.75 26.49 -3.87
N SER A 109 6.87 25.76 -3.91
CA SER A 109 7.51 25.17 -2.74
C SER A 109 8.15 26.19 -1.79
N LYS A 110 8.41 25.78 -0.54
CA LYS A 110 8.93 26.66 0.54
C LYS A 110 8.09 27.93 0.73
N ASN A 111 6.78 27.76 0.78
CA ASN A 111 5.82 28.82 1.08
C ASN A 111 5.06 28.50 2.39
N HIS A 112 4.01 29.26 2.68
CA HIS A 112 3.17 29.06 3.86
C HIS A 112 1.78 28.53 3.48
N ILE A 113 1.67 27.83 2.33
CA ILE A 113 0.38 27.47 1.73
C ILE A 113 -0.32 26.46 2.63
N ARG A 114 -1.46 26.90 3.19
CA ARG A 114 -2.35 26.12 4.07
C ARG A 114 -3.66 25.71 3.40
N LYS A 115 -4.06 26.40 2.33
CA LYS A 115 -5.28 26.15 1.57
C LYS A 115 -5.04 26.39 0.09
N ILE A 116 -5.51 25.46 -0.74
CA ILE A 116 -5.63 25.63 -2.19
C ILE A 116 -7.12 25.50 -2.51
N GLU A 117 -7.68 26.47 -3.22
CA GLU A 117 -9.12 26.49 -3.50
C GLU A 117 -9.48 25.62 -4.71
N LEU A 118 -10.75 25.21 -4.79
CA LEU A 118 -11.27 24.43 -5.91
C LEU A 118 -11.10 25.23 -7.20
N GLY A 119 -10.51 24.62 -8.24
CA GLY A 119 -10.18 25.34 -9.48
C GLY A 119 -9.07 26.39 -9.37
N ALA A 120 -8.25 26.38 -8.31
CA ALA A 120 -7.05 27.23 -8.22
C ALA A 120 -6.09 27.07 -9.41
N PHE A 121 -6.01 25.86 -9.98
CA PHE A 121 -5.16 25.51 -11.11
C PHE A 121 -5.91 25.48 -12.47
N ASN A 122 -7.11 26.07 -12.54
CA ASN A 122 -7.86 26.18 -13.79
C ASN A 122 -7.04 26.82 -14.91
N GLY A 123 -7.27 26.39 -16.16
CA GLY A 123 -6.62 26.93 -17.36
C GLY A 123 -5.20 26.43 -17.63
N LEU A 124 -4.57 25.71 -16.69
CA LEU A 124 -3.20 25.19 -16.79
C LEU A 124 -3.07 23.93 -17.69
N ALA A 125 -3.60 24.00 -18.91
CA ALA A 125 -3.69 22.89 -19.87
C ALA A 125 -2.34 22.37 -20.43
N SER A 126 -1.21 22.98 -20.06
CA SER A 126 0.14 22.54 -20.43
C SER A 126 0.99 22.08 -19.24
N LEU A 127 0.44 22.13 -18.02
CA LEU A 127 1.23 21.89 -16.80
C LEU A 127 1.71 20.44 -16.74
N ASN A 128 3.01 20.29 -16.56
CA ASN A 128 3.73 19.02 -16.57
C ASN A 128 4.30 18.72 -15.16
N THR A 129 4.82 19.74 -14.47
CA THR A 129 5.42 19.63 -13.13
C THR A 129 4.83 20.69 -12.18
N LEU A 130 4.32 20.23 -11.03
CA LEU A 130 3.79 21.07 -9.94
C LEU A 130 4.54 20.79 -8.64
N GLU A 131 5.25 21.78 -8.12
CA GLU A 131 5.95 21.69 -6.83
C GLU A 131 5.20 22.44 -5.72
N LEU A 132 4.76 21.69 -4.72
CA LEU A 132 4.08 22.15 -3.51
C LEU A 132 4.81 21.73 -2.22
N PHE A 133 6.04 21.21 -2.32
CA PHE A 133 6.82 20.74 -1.19
C PHE A 133 7.22 21.85 -0.19
N ASP A 134 7.56 21.48 1.04
CA ASP A 134 7.90 22.42 2.13
C ASP A 134 6.80 23.50 2.33
N ASN A 135 5.55 23.09 2.51
CA ASN A 135 4.39 23.98 2.73
C ASN A 135 3.63 23.62 4.03
N ARG A 136 2.40 24.11 4.19
CA ARG A 136 1.56 23.95 5.39
C ARG A 136 0.23 23.24 5.10
N LEU A 137 0.16 22.42 4.05
CA LEU A 137 -1.04 21.68 3.66
C LEU A 137 -1.31 20.55 4.67
N THR A 138 -2.51 20.52 5.26
CA THR A 138 -2.95 19.45 6.18
C THR A 138 -3.70 18.31 5.49
N THR A 139 -4.18 18.54 4.26
CA THR A 139 -4.88 17.57 3.43
C THR A 139 -4.45 17.69 1.97
N ILE A 140 -4.69 16.63 1.18
CA ILE A 140 -4.47 16.65 -0.27
C ILE A 140 -5.63 17.39 -0.95
N PRO A 141 -5.39 18.45 -1.76
CA PRO A 141 -6.43 19.25 -2.38
C PRO A 141 -6.94 18.58 -3.67
N ASN A 142 -7.58 17.41 -3.55
CA ASN A 142 -8.06 16.60 -4.68
C ASN A 142 -8.86 17.40 -5.73
N GLY A 143 -9.81 18.24 -5.29
CA GLY A 143 -10.63 19.10 -6.18
C GLY A 143 -9.92 20.35 -6.73
N ALA A 144 -8.64 20.56 -6.41
CA ALA A 144 -7.82 21.56 -7.09
C ALA A 144 -7.14 20.98 -8.36
N PHE A 145 -7.02 19.66 -8.47
CA PHE A 145 -6.32 18.97 -9.57
C PHE A 145 -7.20 18.66 -10.79
N ASP A 146 -8.45 19.14 -10.81
CA ASP A 146 -9.35 18.94 -11.95
C ASP A 146 -8.76 19.51 -13.25
N TYR A 147 -8.98 18.79 -14.34
CA TYR A 147 -8.55 19.12 -15.72
C TYR A 147 -7.03 19.22 -15.97
N LEU A 148 -6.16 18.84 -15.02
CA LEU A 148 -4.69 18.81 -15.19
C LEU A 148 -4.19 17.59 -16.00
N SER A 149 -4.76 17.35 -17.18
CA SER A 149 -4.57 16.14 -18.00
C SER A 149 -3.16 15.89 -18.55
N LYS A 150 -2.24 16.85 -18.43
CA LYS A 150 -0.83 16.71 -18.82
C LYS A 150 0.13 16.61 -17.65
N LEU A 151 -0.36 16.70 -16.41
CA LEU A 151 0.51 16.69 -15.22
C LEU A 151 1.17 15.31 -15.09
N LYS A 152 2.51 15.30 -15.04
CA LYS A 152 3.32 14.08 -14.88
C LYS A 152 4.02 14.03 -13.53
N GLU A 153 4.32 15.17 -12.92
CA GLU A 153 5.13 15.24 -11.71
C GLU A 153 4.46 16.13 -10.66
N LEU A 154 4.16 15.55 -9.50
CA LEU A 154 3.54 16.24 -8.36
C LEU A 154 4.39 16.03 -7.11
N TRP A 155 4.89 17.13 -6.55
CA TRP A 155 5.79 17.12 -5.40
C TRP A 155 5.09 17.73 -4.18
N LEU A 156 4.72 16.90 -3.21
CA LEU A 156 4.00 17.27 -1.99
C LEU A 156 4.82 17.05 -0.70
N ARG A 157 6.10 16.62 -0.81
CA ARG A 157 6.93 16.27 0.35
C ARG A 157 7.00 17.35 1.43
N ASN A 158 7.24 16.92 2.67
CA ASN A 158 7.39 17.77 3.85
C ASN A 158 6.23 18.79 4.00
N ASN A 159 5.00 18.29 3.85
CA ASN A 159 3.78 18.97 4.28
C ASN A 159 3.20 18.27 5.53
N PRO A 160 2.48 19.00 6.40
CA PRO A 160 1.81 18.43 7.58
C PRO A 160 0.53 17.66 7.23
N ILE A 161 0.52 16.87 6.15
CA ILE A 161 -0.66 16.11 5.68
C ILE A 161 -0.99 15.02 6.70
N GLU A 162 -2.25 14.98 7.14
CA GLU A 162 -2.71 14.08 8.21
C GLU A 162 -3.26 12.75 7.67
N SER A 163 -3.82 12.74 6.45
CA SER A 163 -4.36 11.54 5.81
C SER A 163 -4.35 11.59 4.28
N ILE A 164 -4.34 10.41 3.65
CA ILE A 164 -4.53 10.23 2.21
C ILE A 164 -5.87 9.51 1.98
N PRO A 165 -6.94 10.23 1.56
CA PRO A 165 -8.26 9.64 1.36
C PRO A 165 -8.32 8.76 0.11
N SER A 166 -9.38 7.95 -0.01
CA SER A 166 -9.64 7.16 -1.22
C SER A 166 -9.74 8.06 -2.45
N TYR A 167 -9.21 7.60 -3.59
CA TYR A 167 -9.23 8.31 -4.87
C TYR A 167 -8.56 9.71 -4.85
N ALA A 168 -7.64 9.97 -3.92
CA ALA A 168 -7.03 11.29 -3.70
C ALA A 168 -6.42 11.94 -4.96
N PHE A 169 -5.96 11.11 -5.91
CA PHE A 169 -5.29 11.54 -7.14
C PHE A 169 -6.02 11.10 -8.42
N ASN A 170 -7.25 10.59 -8.35
CA ASN A 170 -7.95 10.01 -9.51
C ASN A 170 -8.23 11.01 -10.65
N ARG A 171 -8.17 12.32 -10.37
CA ARG A 171 -8.32 13.41 -11.35
C ARG A 171 -7.08 13.62 -12.24
N VAL A 172 -5.94 13.04 -11.86
CA VAL A 172 -4.65 13.18 -12.57
C VAL A 172 -4.02 11.81 -12.93
N PRO A 173 -4.73 10.95 -13.71
CA PRO A 173 -4.23 9.63 -14.14
C PRO A 173 -3.04 9.71 -15.12
N SER A 174 -2.64 10.92 -15.51
CA SER A 174 -1.45 11.23 -16.31
C SER A 174 -0.15 11.23 -15.51
N LEU A 175 -0.23 11.22 -14.17
CA LEU A 175 0.94 11.25 -13.28
C LEU A 175 1.89 10.07 -13.54
N ARG A 176 3.18 10.40 -13.47
CA ARG A 176 4.32 9.47 -13.59
C ARG A 176 5.23 9.51 -12.37
N ARG A 177 5.34 10.66 -11.71
CA ARG A 177 6.08 10.83 -10.45
C ARG A 177 5.20 11.49 -9.40
N LEU A 178 5.13 10.88 -8.23
CA LEU A 178 4.42 11.40 -7.07
C LEU A 178 5.35 11.33 -5.86
N ASP A 179 5.69 12.50 -5.31
CA ASP A 179 6.51 12.59 -4.09
C ASP A 179 5.65 13.01 -2.90
N LEU A 180 5.45 12.06 -1.99
CA LEU A 180 4.74 12.17 -0.73
C LEU A 180 5.70 11.86 0.44
N GLY A 181 6.99 12.15 0.30
CA GLY A 181 7.98 11.95 1.36
C GLY A 181 7.85 12.94 2.52
N GLU A 182 8.50 12.64 3.64
CA GLU A 182 8.57 13.48 4.85
C GLU A 182 7.21 13.94 5.43
N LEU A 183 6.11 13.22 5.18
CA LEU A 183 4.79 13.54 5.73
C LEU A 183 4.71 13.11 7.22
N LYS A 184 5.46 13.82 8.07
CA LYS A 184 5.68 13.48 9.49
C LYS A 184 4.42 13.46 10.37
N ARG A 185 3.28 13.95 9.85
CA ARG A 185 1.95 13.91 10.51
C ARG A 185 0.98 12.90 9.90
N LEU A 186 1.42 12.13 8.90
CA LEU A 186 0.56 11.15 8.24
C LEU A 186 0.14 10.06 9.21
N SER A 187 -1.18 9.93 9.40
CA SER A 187 -1.79 9.01 10.36
C SER A 187 -2.60 7.90 9.70
N TYR A 188 -3.09 8.13 8.47
CA TYR A 188 -3.96 7.21 7.76
C TYR A 188 -3.76 7.30 6.24
N ILE A 189 -3.63 6.14 5.58
CA ILE A 189 -3.71 5.98 4.13
C ILE A 189 -4.88 5.04 3.86
N SER A 190 -5.78 5.44 2.95
CA SER A 190 -6.90 4.59 2.54
C SER A 190 -6.45 3.47 1.60
N GLU A 191 -7.10 2.29 1.68
CA GLU A 191 -6.92 1.19 0.73
C GLU A 191 -7.08 1.60 -0.74
N GLY A 192 -7.97 2.57 -1.02
CA GLY A 192 -8.18 3.14 -2.35
C GLY A 192 -7.40 4.43 -2.63
N ALA A 193 -6.38 4.78 -1.83
CA ALA A 193 -5.68 6.07 -1.91
C ALA A 193 -5.06 6.36 -3.29
N PHE A 194 -4.45 5.33 -3.88
CA PHE A 194 -3.70 5.43 -5.14
C PHE A 194 -4.52 4.99 -6.37
N GLU A 195 -5.83 4.84 -6.22
CA GLU A 195 -6.71 4.44 -7.31
C GLU A 195 -6.71 5.44 -8.48
N GLY A 196 -6.70 4.89 -9.70
CA GLY A 196 -6.58 5.63 -10.95
C GLY A 196 -5.14 5.98 -11.39
N LEU A 197 -4.12 5.74 -10.57
CA LEU A 197 -2.71 6.07 -10.89
C LEU A 197 -1.98 5.00 -11.73
N SER A 198 -2.65 4.43 -12.73
CA SER A 198 -2.14 3.31 -13.56
C SER A 198 -0.97 3.63 -14.50
N ASN A 199 -0.52 4.89 -14.54
CA ASN A 199 0.67 5.34 -15.29
C ASN A 199 1.82 5.81 -14.40
N LEU A 200 1.67 5.73 -13.08
CA LEU A 200 2.69 6.12 -12.12
C LEU A 200 3.89 5.17 -12.22
N ARG A 201 5.09 5.75 -12.21
CA ARG A 201 6.38 5.07 -12.34
C ARG A 201 7.29 5.28 -11.13
N TYR A 202 7.18 6.43 -10.47
CA TYR A 202 7.93 6.77 -9.27
C TYR A 202 6.95 7.16 -8.16
N LEU A 203 7.08 6.51 -7.00
CA LEU A 203 6.37 6.86 -5.78
C LEU A 203 7.37 6.98 -4.62
N ASN A 204 7.33 8.12 -3.93
CA ASN A 204 8.05 8.33 -2.67
C ASN A 204 7.09 8.43 -1.49
N LEU A 205 7.27 7.53 -0.52
CA LEU A 205 6.60 7.48 0.78
C LEU A 205 7.63 7.40 1.92
N GLY A 206 8.89 7.79 1.67
CA GLY A 206 9.96 7.78 2.66
C GLY A 206 9.77 8.83 3.76
N MET A 207 10.24 8.53 4.97
CA MET A 207 10.16 9.40 6.17
C MET A 207 8.73 9.80 6.58
N CYS A 208 7.76 8.92 6.35
CA CYS A 208 6.34 9.14 6.65
C CYS A 208 5.85 8.41 7.93
N ASN A 209 6.76 7.82 8.71
CA ASN A 209 6.47 7.06 9.93
C ASN A 209 5.49 5.88 9.73
N LEU A 210 5.44 5.32 8.52
CA LEU A 210 4.53 4.21 8.18
C LEU A 210 4.90 2.94 8.97
N LYS A 211 3.91 2.29 9.58
CA LYS A 211 4.08 1.02 10.31
C LYS A 211 3.86 -0.20 9.42
N GLU A 212 3.14 -0.01 8.32
CA GLU A 212 2.80 -1.03 7.33
C GLU A 212 2.85 -0.44 5.93
N ILE A 213 2.99 -1.30 4.93
CA ILE A 213 3.02 -0.91 3.52
C ILE A 213 1.55 -0.76 3.07
N PRO A 214 1.14 0.40 2.52
CA PRO A 214 -0.25 0.61 2.08
C PRO A 214 -0.56 -0.24 0.84
N ASN A 215 -1.84 -0.31 0.45
CA ASN A 215 -2.22 -0.98 -0.78
C ASN A 215 -1.62 -0.29 -2.03
N LEU A 216 -0.64 -0.95 -2.66
CA LEU A 216 0.02 -0.49 -3.90
C LEU A 216 -0.49 -1.21 -5.16
N THR A 217 -1.46 -2.12 -5.05
CA THR A 217 -1.94 -2.94 -6.19
C THR A 217 -2.44 -2.15 -7.41
N PRO A 218 -2.99 -0.91 -7.32
CA PRO A 218 -3.36 -0.13 -8.51
C PRO A 218 -2.17 0.38 -9.34
N LEU A 219 -0.95 0.37 -8.77
CA LEU A 219 0.26 0.98 -9.35
C LEU A 219 0.99 0.03 -10.31
N VAL A 220 0.26 -0.56 -11.25
CA VAL A 220 0.74 -1.64 -12.14
C VAL A 220 1.91 -1.28 -13.05
N LYS A 221 2.32 -0.01 -13.17
CA LYS A 221 3.49 0.45 -13.96
C LYS A 221 4.59 1.09 -13.11
N LEU A 222 4.60 0.84 -11.80
CA LEU A 222 5.59 1.42 -10.90
C LEU A 222 6.98 0.83 -11.22
N ASP A 223 7.93 1.71 -11.58
CA ASP A 223 9.32 1.38 -11.89
C ASP A 223 10.19 1.51 -10.62
N GLU A 224 9.91 2.51 -9.76
CA GLU A 224 10.72 2.93 -8.61
C GLU A 224 9.84 3.24 -7.38
N LEU A 225 10.18 2.65 -6.22
CA LEU A 225 9.48 2.83 -4.94
C LEU A 225 10.46 3.17 -3.80
N GLU A 226 10.27 4.35 -3.22
CA GLU A 226 11.02 4.83 -2.05
C GLU A 226 10.15 4.76 -0.78
N MET A 227 10.60 3.99 0.22
CA MET A 227 9.95 3.83 1.53
C MET A 227 10.94 3.89 2.70
N SER A 228 12.15 4.41 2.48
CA SER A 228 13.20 4.54 3.50
C SER A 228 12.78 5.47 4.66
N GLY A 229 13.29 5.21 5.87
CA GLY A 229 12.99 6.02 7.05
C GLY A 229 11.56 5.86 7.61
N ASN A 230 10.90 4.73 7.33
CA ASN A 230 9.63 4.33 7.95
C ASN A 230 9.84 3.39 9.16
N GLN A 231 8.76 2.82 9.70
CA GLN A 231 8.74 1.95 10.89
C GLN A 231 8.17 0.56 10.53
N LEU A 232 8.61 0.02 9.39
CA LEU A 232 8.16 -1.23 8.77
C LEU A 232 8.82 -2.43 9.46
N SER A 233 8.41 -2.75 10.69
CA SER A 233 9.06 -3.79 11.51
C SER A 233 9.06 -5.19 10.89
N ILE A 234 8.02 -5.52 10.12
CA ILE A 234 7.84 -6.82 9.44
C ILE A 234 7.41 -6.55 7.99
N ILE A 235 8.13 -7.14 7.03
CA ILE A 235 7.66 -7.23 5.64
C ILE A 235 6.86 -8.52 5.48
N ARG A 236 5.65 -8.40 4.94
CA ARG A 236 4.74 -9.53 4.70
C ARG A 236 4.56 -9.85 3.23
N PRO A 237 4.18 -11.09 2.90
CA PRO A 237 3.94 -11.51 1.53
C PRO A 237 2.60 -10.95 1.05
N GLY A 238 2.59 -10.53 -0.21
CA GLY A 238 1.52 -9.71 -0.75
C GLY A 238 1.62 -8.20 -0.45
N SER A 239 2.54 -7.73 0.41
CA SER A 239 2.77 -6.27 0.59
C SER A 239 3.22 -5.56 -0.70
N PHE A 240 3.78 -6.31 -1.66
CA PHE A 240 4.20 -5.81 -2.98
C PHE A 240 3.38 -6.40 -4.13
N LYS A 241 2.19 -6.91 -3.85
CA LYS A 241 1.37 -7.67 -4.81
C LYS A 241 1.09 -6.87 -6.08
N GLY A 242 1.34 -7.50 -7.23
CA GLY A 242 1.09 -6.90 -8.55
C GLY A 242 2.13 -5.90 -9.03
N LEU A 243 3.18 -5.61 -8.26
CA LEU A 243 4.27 -4.70 -8.65
C LEU A 243 5.31 -5.40 -9.56
N ILE A 244 4.84 -6.15 -10.56
CA ILE A 244 5.64 -7.00 -11.45
C ILE A 244 6.68 -6.23 -12.29
N HIS A 245 6.48 -4.92 -12.48
CA HIS A 245 7.36 -4.03 -13.24
C HIS A 245 8.36 -3.26 -12.37
N LEU A 246 8.31 -3.40 -11.04
CA LEU A 246 9.17 -2.65 -10.13
C LEU A 246 10.64 -3.04 -10.30
N GLN A 247 11.48 -2.05 -10.59
CA GLN A 247 12.92 -2.23 -10.82
C GLN A 247 13.76 -1.81 -9.61
N LYS A 248 13.30 -0.81 -8.84
CA LYS A 248 14.03 -0.30 -7.68
C LYS A 248 13.13 -0.22 -6.45
N LEU A 249 13.58 -0.83 -5.36
CA LEU A 249 12.90 -0.84 -4.07
C LEU A 249 13.87 -0.39 -2.97
N TRP A 250 13.58 0.77 -2.37
CA TRP A 250 14.39 1.35 -1.30
C TRP A 250 13.65 1.34 0.03
N MET A 251 14.21 0.65 1.02
CA MET A 251 13.69 0.51 2.39
C MET A 251 14.83 0.66 3.41
N MET A 252 15.70 1.65 3.19
CA MET A 252 16.82 1.96 4.07
C MET A 252 16.30 2.58 5.38
N HIS A 253 16.90 2.29 6.53
CA HIS A 253 16.47 2.86 7.82
C HIS A 253 14.97 2.65 8.15
N ALA A 254 14.34 1.57 7.63
CA ALA A 254 12.91 1.31 7.80
C ALA A 254 12.56 0.50 9.08
N GLN A 255 13.54 0.26 9.96
CA GLN A 255 13.42 -0.52 11.20
C GLN A 255 12.99 -1.99 11.02
N ILE A 256 13.20 -2.56 9.83
CA ILE A 256 12.80 -3.94 9.51
C ILE A 256 13.59 -4.91 10.40
N GLN A 257 12.88 -5.81 11.08
CA GLN A 257 13.44 -6.87 11.93
C GLN A 257 13.32 -8.24 11.24
N THR A 258 12.19 -8.47 10.58
CA THR A 258 11.84 -9.75 9.95
C THR A 258 11.29 -9.52 8.55
N ILE A 259 11.71 -10.35 7.59
CA ILE A 259 11.08 -10.50 6.28
C ILE A 259 10.50 -11.90 6.26
N GLU A 260 9.20 -12.03 5.99
CA GLU A 260 8.53 -13.32 5.92
C GLU A 260 8.84 -14.05 4.59
N ARG A 261 8.64 -15.37 4.57
CA ARG A 261 8.89 -16.23 3.40
C ARG A 261 8.10 -15.74 2.19
N ASN A 262 8.72 -15.76 1.01
CA ASN A 262 8.09 -15.36 -0.25
C ASN A 262 7.61 -13.89 -0.32
N SER A 263 8.16 -12.99 0.52
CA SER A 263 7.74 -11.57 0.56
C SER A 263 8.00 -10.79 -0.73
N PHE A 264 8.90 -11.27 -1.58
CA PHE A 264 9.36 -10.58 -2.79
C PHE A 264 9.02 -11.32 -4.10
N ASP A 265 8.37 -12.48 -4.08
CA ASP A 265 8.14 -13.34 -5.26
C ASP A 265 7.45 -12.63 -6.46
N ASP A 266 6.60 -11.64 -6.19
CA ASP A 266 5.91 -10.84 -7.21
C ASP A 266 6.85 -9.84 -7.93
N LEU A 267 8.03 -9.53 -7.37
CA LEU A 267 8.95 -8.48 -7.84
C LEU A 267 9.89 -8.96 -8.95
N GLN A 268 9.35 -9.63 -9.97
CA GLN A 268 10.12 -10.35 -11.00
C GLN A 268 11.04 -9.47 -11.86
N SER A 269 10.78 -8.16 -11.95
CA SER A 269 11.61 -7.18 -12.68
C SER A 269 12.62 -6.43 -11.79
N LEU A 270 12.78 -6.82 -10.51
CA LEU A 270 13.58 -6.06 -9.56
C LEU A 270 15.08 -6.16 -9.88
N VAL A 271 15.72 -5.00 -10.04
CA VAL A 271 17.15 -4.84 -10.36
C VAL A 271 17.93 -4.34 -9.13
N GLU A 272 17.29 -3.52 -8.29
CA GLU A 272 17.92 -2.85 -7.16
C GLU A 272 17.07 -2.98 -5.89
N LEU A 273 17.65 -3.56 -4.83
CA LEU A 273 17.02 -3.72 -3.52
C LEU A 273 17.89 -3.11 -2.41
N ASN A 274 17.40 -2.08 -1.72
CA ASN A 274 18.10 -1.50 -0.58
C ASN A 274 17.39 -1.82 0.74
N LEU A 275 18.02 -2.69 1.53
CA LEU A 275 17.61 -3.09 2.88
C LEU A 275 18.63 -2.61 3.95
N ALA A 276 19.47 -1.64 3.61
CA ALA A 276 20.57 -1.22 4.48
C ALA A 276 20.09 -0.45 5.72
N HIS A 277 20.87 -0.47 6.79
CA HIS A 277 20.56 0.21 8.06
C HIS A 277 19.22 -0.20 8.69
N ASN A 278 18.87 -1.49 8.58
CA ASN A 278 17.74 -2.09 9.28
C ASN A 278 18.24 -2.94 10.48
N ASN A 279 17.35 -3.69 11.11
CA ASN A 279 17.64 -4.57 12.23
C ASN A 279 17.54 -6.06 11.84
N LEU A 280 17.85 -6.38 10.57
CA LEU A 280 17.80 -7.74 10.04
C LEU A 280 18.92 -8.59 10.65
N THR A 281 18.57 -9.74 11.21
CA THR A 281 19.53 -10.73 11.71
C THR A 281 19.74 -11.87 10.71
N LEU A 282 18.69 -12.30 10.03
CA LEU A 282 18.65 -13.41 9.06
C LEU A 282 17.64 -13.09 7.96
N LEU A 283 17.74 -13.80 6.82
CA LEU A 283 16.75 -13.76 5.73
C LEU A 283 16.23 -15.19 5.48
N PRO A 284 14.94 -15.36 5.12
CA PRO A 284 14.41 -16.64 4.67
C PRO A 284 15.21 -17.24 3.52
N HIS A 285 15.31 -18.57 3.52
CA HIS A 285 15.94 -19.36 2.47
C HIS A 285 15.34 -19.04 1.08
N ASP A 286 16.20 -18.97 0.07
CA ASP A 286 15.85 -18.69 -1.33
C ASP A 286 15.05 -17.39 -1.58
N LEU A 287 15.07 -16.41 -0.66
CA LEU A 287 14.31 -15.16 -0.80
C LEU A 287 14.61 -14.37 -2.08
N PHE A 288 15.81 -14.52 -2.64
CA PHE A 288 16.23 -13.84 -3.88
C PHE A 288 16.17 -14.75 -5.13
N THR A 289 15.88 -16.05 -4.98
CA THR A 289 15.87 -17.01 -6.08
C THR A 289 14.83 -16.73 -7.17
N PRO A 290 13.62 -16.19 -6.87
CA PRO A 290 12.67 -15.72 -7.89
C PRO A 290 13.09 -14.42 -8.61
N LEU A 291 14.06 -13.68 -8.08
CA LEU A 291 14.41 -12.32 -8.52
C LEU A 291 15.50 -12.36 -9.61
N HIS A 292 15.18 -12.97 -10.76
CA HIS A 292 16.16 -13.28 -11.82
C HIS A 292 16.88 -12.06 -12.44
N HIS A 293 16.38 -10.85 -12.23
CA HIS A 293 16.99 -9.60 -12.72
C HIS A 293 17.76 -8.82 -11.64
N LEU A 294 17.92 -9.38 -10.44
CA LEU A 294 18.47 -8.66 -9.29
C LEU A 294 20.00 -8.54 -9.34
N GLU A 295 20.47 -7.37 -9.76
CA GLU A 295 21.91 -7.07 -9.90
C GLU A 295 22.53 -6.41 -8.65
N ARG A 296 21.75 -5.61 -7.90
CA ARG A 296 22.29 -4.70 -6.88
C ARG A 296 21.51 -4.80 -5.58
N VAL A 297 22.15 -5.30 -4.52
CA VAL A 297 21.56 -5.45 -3.19
C VAL A 297 22.40 -4.74 -2.13
N HIS A 298 21.76 -3.89 -1.33
CA HIS A 298 22.39 -3.18 -0.22
C HIS A 298 21.94 -3.79 1.11
N LEU A 299 22.81 -4.59 1.73
CA LEU A 299 22.56 -5.32 2.98
C LEU A 299 23.42 -4.82 4.17
N HIS A 300 24.23 -3.78 3.95
CA HIS A 300 25.15 -3.27 4.98
C HIS A 300 24.42 -2.62 6.17
N HIS A 301 25.12 -2.52 7.31
CA HIS A 301 24.56 -1.97 8.55
C HIS A 301 23.30 -2.70 9.05
N ASN A 302 23.31 -4.02 9.01
CA ASN A 302 22.33 -4.90 9.65
C ASN A 302 23.05 -5.85 10.63
N PRO A 303 22.46 -6.23 11.77
CA PRO A 303 23.07 -7.09 12.78
C PRO A 303 23.04 -8.59 12.40
N TRP A 304 23.64 -8.94 11.25
CA TRP A 304 23.60 -10.30 10.70
C TRP A 304 24.13 -11.37 11.67
N ASN A 305 23.35 -12.45 11.85
CA ASN A 305 23.71 -13.61 12.64
C ASN A 305 24.20 -14.73 11.71
N CYS A 306 25.51 -14.88 11.59
CA CYS A 306 26.12 -15.84 10.68
C CYS A 306 26.11 -17.26 11.30
N ASN A 307 25.05 -18.01 10.99
CA ASN A 307 24.86 -19.43 11.27
C ASN A 307 24.62 -20.20 9.95
N CYS A 308 24.13 -21.44 10.02
CA CYS A 308 23.76 -22.23 8.82
C CYS A 308 22.76 -21.53 7.88
N ASP A 309 21.83 -20.73 8.41
CA ASP A 309 20.78 -20.07 7.62
C ASP A 309 21.34 -18.93 6.74
N ILE A 310 22.57 -18.46 6.99
CA ILE A 310 23.22 -17.44 6.15
C ILE A 310 23.92 -18.03 4.90
N LEU A 311 24.09 -19.36 4.82
CA LEU A 311 24.93 -19.98 3.79
C LEU A 311 24.40 -19.76 2.36
N TRP A 312 23.08 -19.85 2.17
CA TRP A 312 22.47 -19.59 0.85
C TRP A 312 22.76 -18.15 0.38
N LEU A 313 22.72 -17.18 1.31
CA LEU A 313 23.00 -15.78 1.05
C LEU A 313 24.50 -15.55 0.78
N SER A 314 25.40 -16.27 1.45
CA SER A 314 26.83 -16.25 1.14
C SER A 314 27.09 -16.69 -0.30
N TRP A 315 26.53 -17.83 -0.71
CA TRP A 315 26.66 -18.35 -2.08
C TRP A 315 26.08 -17.37 -3.11
N TRP A 316 24.87 -16.85 -2.85
CA TRP A 316 24.24 -15.85 -3.72
C TRP A 316 25.10 -14.58 -3.88
N LEU A 317 25.65 -14.05 -2.78
CA LEU A 317 26.54 -12.88 -2.83
C LEU A 317 27.85 -13.17 -3.58
N LYS A 318 28.40 -14.38 -3.45
CA LYS A 318 29.64 -14.84 -4.10
C LYS A 318 29.50 -14.99 -5.62
N GLU A 319 28.30 -15.31 -6.09
CA GLU A 319 27.95 -15.42 -7.51
C GLU A 319 27.55 -14.07 -8.13
N MET A 320 26.68 -13.31 -7.47
CA MET A 320 26.03 -12.13 -8.06
C MET A 320 26.76 -10.81 -7.85
N VAL A 321 27.58 -10.67 -6.78
CA VAL A 321 28.23 -9.38 -6.46
C VAL A 321 29.70 -9.38 -6.95
N PRO A 322 30.09 -8.49 -7.87
CA PRO A 322 31.48 -8.38 -8.30
C PRO A 322 32.41 -8.07 -7.13
N ALA A 323 33.59 -8.71 -7.12
CA ALA A 323 34.59 -8.59 -6.04
C ALA A 323 35.05 -7.15 -5.71
N ASN A 324 34.82 -6.21 -6.64
CA ASN A 324 35.19 -4.80 -6.48
C ASN A 324 34.08 -3.94 -5.83
N THR A 325 32.91 -4.52 -5.50
CA THR A 325 31.75 -3.77 -4.99
C THR A 325 31.79 -3.66 -3.47
N SER A 326 31.91 -2.44 -2.92
CA SER A 326 31.98 -2.20 -1.47
C SER A 326 30.63 -2.33 -0.71
N CYS A 327 29.75 -3.25 -1.14
CA CYS A 327 28.45 -3.53 -0.53
C CYS A 327 28.51 -4.76 0.39
N CYS A 328 29.38 -4.71 1.39
CA CYS A 328 29.70 -5.89 2.19
C CYS A 328 28.86 -5.97 3.47
N ALA A 329 27.80 -6.77 3.44
CA ALA A 329 27.12 -7.26 4.64
C ALA A 329 28.12 -8.03 5.53
N ARG A 330 28.25 -7.65 6.80
CA ARG A 330 29.20 -8.25 7.74
C ARG A 330 28.48 -8.88 8.92
N CYS A 331 29.00 -10.00 9.40
CA CYS A 331 28.47 -10.67 10.58
C CYS A 331 28.56 -9.77 11.82
N SER A 332 27.52 -9.75 12.63
CA SER A 332 27.49 -9.16 13.97
C SER A 332 27.66 -10.24 15.05
N SER A 333 27.01 -11.39 14.86
CA SER A 333 27.11 -12.59 15.69
C SER A 333 27.33 -13.84 14.81
N PRO A 334 27.79 -14.98 15.38
CA PRO A 334 28.42 -15.11 16.69
C PRO A 334 29.76 -14.38 16.76
N ALA A 335 30.31 -14.19 17.98
CA ALA A 335 31.52 -13.40 18.20
C ALA A 335 32.74 -13.88 17.38
N LEU A 336 32.84 -15.18 17.10
CA LEU A 336 33.89 -15.81 16.28
C LEU A 336 33.93 -15.29 14.83
N TYR A 337 32.78 -14.88 14.29
CA TYR A 337 32.65 -14.42 12.89
C TYR A 337 32.39 -12.92 12.78
N LYS A 338 32.25 -12.20 13.90
CA LYS A 338 31.98 -10.76 13.92
C LYS A 338 32.96 -9.96 13.05
N GLY A 339 32.42 -9.14 12.17
CA GLY A 339 33.18 -8.31 11.22
C GLY A 339 33.58 -9.00 9.91
N ARG A 340 33.50 -10.34 9.80
CA ARG A 340 33.73 -11.05 8.53
C ARG A 340 32.67 -10.69 7.49
N TYR A 341 33.06 -10.68 6.22
CA TYR A 341 32.14 -10.50 5.09
C TYR A 341 31.33 -11.80 4.88
N ILE A 342 30.03 -11.67 4.62
CA ILE A 342 29.16 -12.85 4.47
C ILE A 342 29.54 -13.69 3.24
N GLY A 343 29.90 -13.09 2.11
CA GLY A 343 30.26 -13.83 0.88
C GLY A 343 31.58 -14.61 0.93
N GLU A 344 32.34 -14.51 2.03
CA GLU A 344 33.54 -15.32 2.32
C GLU A 344 33.23 -16.57 3.16
N LEU A 345 31.96 -16.79 3.55
CA LEU A 345 31.55 -17.89 4.41
C LEU A 345 31.20 -19.14 3.60
N ASP A 346 32.05 -20.15 3.66
CA ASP A 346 31.77 -21.47 3.08
C ASP A 346 31.16 -22.45 4.10
N GLN A 347 30.62 -23.58 3.63
CA GLN A 347 29.99 -24.61 4.47
C GLN A 347 30.93 -25.15 5.56
N ASN A 348 32.24 -25.17 5.33
CA ASN A 348 33.26 -25.65 6.26
C ASN A 348 33.29 -24.88 7.61
N TYR A 349 32.69 -23.69 7.69
CA TYR A 349 32.56 -22.90 8.92
C TYR A 349 31.42 -23.37 9.84
N PHE A 350 30.55 -24.30 9.38
CA PHE A 350 29.32 -24.67 10.06
C PHE A 350 29.00 -26.17 9.95
N HIS A 351 28.51 -26.77 11.03
CA HIS A 351 27.92 -28.11 11.01
C HIS A 351 26.40 -27.98 10.87
N CYS A 352 25.91 -28.13 9.63
CA CYS A 352 24.51 -27.92 9.27
C CYS A 352 23.80 -29.24 8.96
N TYR A 353 22.50 -29.29 9.24
CA TYR A 353 21.64 -30.47 9.05
C TYR A 353 20.38 -30.10 8.26
N ALA A 354 19.81 -31.09 7.57
CA ALA A 354 18.53 -30.96 6.87
C ALA A 354 17.42 -30.44 7.82
N PRO A 355 16.40 -29.72 7.30
CA PRO A 355 15.41 -29.06 8.13
C PRO A 355 14.50 -30.07 8.84
N VAL A 356 14.08 -29.76 10.06
CA VAL A 356 13.16 -30.61 10.83
C VAL A 356 11.73 -30.06 10.73
N ILE A 357 10.80 -30.93 10.35
CA ILE A 357 9.36 -30.66 10.41
C ILE A 357 8.89 -30.91 11.84
N VAL A 358 8.47 -29.85 12.54
CA VAL A 358 8.11 -29.87 13.97
C VAL A 358 6.71 -30.44 14.19
N GLU A 359 5.77 -30.08 13.32
CA GLU A 359 4.41 -30.62 13.30
C GLU A 359 4.13 -31.07 11.85
N PRO A 360 4.30 -32.36 11.54
CA PRO A 360 4.05 -32.90 10.20
C PRO A 360 2.55 -32.99 9.91
N PRO A 361 2.15 -32.98 8.64
CA PRO A 361 0.75 -33.13 8.27
C PRO A 361 0.25 -34.54 8.56
N THR A 362 -1.03 -34.63 8.92
CA THR A 362 -1.74 -35.88 9.19
C THR A 362 -2.91 -36.03 8.23
N ASP A 363 -3.25 -37.26 7.87
CA ASP A 363 -4.42 -37.55 7.03
C ASP A 363 -5.70 -36.93 7.64
N LEU A 364 -6.54 -36.36 6.79
CA LEU A 364 -7.71 -35.57 7.21
C LEU A 364 -8.93 -35.91 6.36
N ASN A 365 -10.03 -36.25 7.02
CA ASN A 365 -11.33 -36.51 6.40
C ASN A 365 -12.25 -35.31 6.64
N VAL A 366 -12.80 -34.73 5.57
CA VAL A 366 -13.47 -33.42 5.59
C VAL A 366 -14.75 -33.49 4.74
N THR A 367 -15.83 -32.82 5.15
CA THR A 367 -17.03 -32.71 4.31
C THR A 367 -16.90 -31.55 3.31
N GLU A 368 -17.41 -31.71 2.09
CA GLU A 368 -17.47 -30.62 1.10
C GLU A 368 -18.11 -29.35 1.69
N GLY A 369 -17.59 -28.18 1.32
CA GLY A 369 -18.05 -26.88 1.83
C GLY A 369 -17.35 -26.42 3.11
N SER A 370 -16.68 -27.29 3.86
CA SER A 370 -16.00 -26.93 5.10
C SER A 370 -14.53 -26.49 4.89
N ALA A 371 -13.95 -25.84 5.89
CA ALA A 371 -12.56 -25.41 5.90
C ALA A 371 -11.63 -26.50 6.42
N ALA A 372 -10.40 -26.58 5.90
CA ALA A 372 -9.42 -27.59 6.28
C ALA A 372 -8.00 -27.02 6.39
N GLU A 373 -7.19 -27.62 7.26
CA GLU A 373 -5.80 -27.23 7.48
C GLU A 373 -4.89 -28.48 7.51
N LEU A 374 -3.93 -28.56 6.59
CA LEU A 374 -2.84 -29.53 6.64
C LEU A 374 -1.60 -28.84 7.21
N LYS A 375 -1.28 -29.13 8.47
CA LYS A 375 -0.19 -28.47 9.19
C LYS A 375 1.18 -28.93 8.68
N CYS A 376 2.11 -28.00 8.52
CA CYS A 376 3.51 -28.33 8.26
C CYS A 376 4.43 -27.30 8.91
N ARG A 377 4.56 -27.37 10.24
CA ARG A 377 5.35 -26.37 10.99
C ARG A 377 6.85 -26.62 10.83
N ALA A 378 7.56 -25.61 10.37
CA ALA A 378 9.03 -25.58 10.28
C ALA A 378 9.58 -24.23 10.74
N SER A 379 10.88 -24.14 11.01
CA SER A 379 11.56 -22.88 11.38
C SER A 379 11.27 -21.78 10.34
N SER A 380 10.88 -20.57 10.78
CA SER A 380 10.41 -19.49 9.88
C SER A 380 11.39 -19.12 8.76
N LEU A 381 12.67 -19.43 8.91
CA LEU A 381 13.72 -19.18 7.92
C LEU A 381 13.82 -20.25 6.82
N THR A 382 13.32 -21.47 7.02
CA THR A 382 13.33 -22.51 5.97
C THR A 382 12.28 -22.20 4.92
N SER A 383 12.56 -22.44 3.65
CA SER A 383 11.53 -22.39 2.60
C SER A 383 10.56 -23.55 2.77
N VAL A 384 9.26 -23.28 2.61
CA VAL A 384 8.19 -24.29 2.65
C VAL A 384 7.38 -24.20 1.36
N SER A 385 7.17 -25.36 0.73
CA SER A 385 6.39 -25.51 -0.49
C SER A 385 5.51 -26.75 -0.39
N TRP A 386 4.32 -26.68 -0.98
CA TRP A 386 3.36 -27.77 -1.01
C TRP A 386 3.19 -28.29 -2.43
N ILE A 387 3.38 -29.59 -2.60
CA ILE A 387 3.13 -30.30 -3.85
C ILE A 387 1.71 -30.86 -3.76
N THR A 388 0.83 -30.36 -4.63
CA THR A 388 -0.56 -30.81 -4.77
C THR A 388 -0.66 -32.17 -5.46
N PRO A 389 -1.79 -32.90 -5.35
CA PRO A 389 -2.00 -34.18 -6.06
C PRO A 389 -1.80 -34.09 -7.59
N ASN A 390 -2.08 -32.92 -8.17
CA ASN A 390 -1.90 -32.62 -9.59
C ASN A 390 -0.44 -32.25 -9.98
N GLY A 391 0.52 -32.39 -9.05
CA GLY A 391 1.92 -32.02 -9.27
C GLY A 391 2.22 -30.52 -9.25
N SER A 392 1.23 -29.64 -9.09
CA SER A 392 1.46 -28.20 -8.98
C SER A 392 2.07 -27.82 -7.62
N ILE A 393 3.02 -26.89 -7.61
CA ILE A 393 3.70 -26.40 -6.41
C ILE A 393 2.99 -25.14 -5.91
N MET A 394 2.83 -25.03 -4.60
CA MET A 394 2.27 -23.87 -3.90
C MET A 394 3.24 -23.35 -2.83
N THR A 395 3.53 -22.07 -2.85
CA THR A 395 4.38 -21.37 -1.87
C THR A 395 3.53 -20.37 -1.07
N HIS A 396 4.12 -19.75 -0.04
CA HIS A 396 3.45 -18.72 0.76
C HIS A 396 3.10 -17.46 -0.05
N GLY A 397 3.83 -17.17 -1.13
CA GLY A 397 3.51 -16.08 -2.07
C GLY A 397 2.39 -16.41 -3.07
N ALA A 398 2.05 -17.70 -3.26
CA ALA A 398 1.11 -18.15 -4.27
C ALA A 398 -0.35 -17.89 -3.87
N TYR A 399 -0.83 -16.66 -4.06
CA TYR A 399 -2.20 -16.26 -3.72
C TYR A 399 -3.25 -16.89 -4.66
N LYS A 400 -3.77 -18.06 -4.29
CA LYS A 400 -5.04 -18.59 -4.83
C LYS A 400 -6.17 -18.28 -3.84
N VAL A 401 -7.35 -17.94 -4.35
CA VAL A 401 -8.48 -17.44 -3.54
C VAL A 401 -9.03 -18.48 -2.53
N ARG A 402 -8.85 -19.78 -2.82
CA ARG A 402 -9.45 -20.89 -2.06
C ARG A 402 -8.45 -21.72 -1.23
N ILE A 403 -7.21 -21.80 -1.68
CA ILE A 403 -6.14 -22.58 -1.04
C ILE A 403 -4.92 -21.67 -0.90
N SER A 404 -4.40 -21.52 0.31
CA SER A 404 -3.22 -20.71 0.59
C SER A 404 -2.27 -21.44 1.55
N VAL A 405 -0.98 -21.14 1.46
CA VAL A 405 -0.02 -21.54 2.49
C VAL A 405 0.05 -20.41 3.51
N LEU A 406 0.13 -20.73 4.81
CA LEU A 406 0.29 -19.78 5.91
C LEU A 406 1.77 -19.63 6.30
N ASN A 407 2.12 -18.56 7.03
CA ASN A 407 3.52 -18.22 7.35
C ASN A 407 4.23 -19.36 8.12
N ASP A 408 3.50 -20.07 8.99
CA ASP A 408 4.03 -21.23 9.72
C ASP A 408 4.30 -22.48 8.83
N GLY A 409 3.80 -22.49 7.59
CA GLY A 409 3.93 -23.58 6.61
C GLY A 409 2.64 -24.40 6.41
N THR A 410 1.58 -24.16 7.18
CA THR A 410 0.29 -24.86 7.07
C THR A 410 -0.41 -24.55 5.74
N LEU A 411 -0.95 -25.57 5.07
CA LEU A 411 -1.81 -25.40 3.89
C LEU A 411 -3.27 -25.26 4.36
N ASN A 412 -3.87 -24.10 4.10
CA ASN A 412 -5.21 -23.72 4.49
C ASN A 412 -6.17 -23.75 3.28
N PHE A 413 -7.33 -24.34 3.46
CA PHE A 413 -8.43 -24.41 2.50
C PHE A 413 -9.63 -23.65 3.09
N THR A 414 -10.05 -22.55 2.46
CA THR A 414 -11.21 -21.77 2.92
C THR A 414 -12.54 -22.45 2.63
N ASN A 415 -12.58 -23.25 1.57
CA ASN A 415 -13.70 -24.11 1.19
C ASN A 415 -13.14 -25.30 0.40
N VAL A 416 -13.39 -26.51 0.88
CA VAL A 416 -12.93 -27.78 0.29
C VAL A 416 -13.99 -28.34 -0.68
N THR A 417 -13.54 -28.78 -1.85
CA THR A 417 -14.37 -29.38 -2.91
C THR A 417 -13.99 -30.83 -3.13
N MET A 418 -14.89 -31.65 -3.68
CA MET A 418 -14.57 -33.08 -3.97
C MET A 418 -13.30 -33.28 -4.82
N GLN A 419 -12.94 -32.29 -5.67
CA GLN A 419 -11.74 -32.29 -6.52
C GLN A 419 -10.42 -32.10 -5.76
N ASP A 420 -10.46 -31.70 -4.48
CA ASP A 420 -9.26 -31.56 -3.64
C ASP A 420 -8.80 -32.89 -3.03
N THR A 421 -9.54 -33.98 -3.24
CA THR A 421 -9.18 -35.29 -2.69
C THR A 421 -7.84 -35.77 -3.26
N GLY A 422 -6.90 -36.13 -2.39
CA GLY A 422 -5.61 -36.70 -2.78
C GLY A 422 -4.48 -36.45 -1.78
N THR A 423 -3.28 -36.91 -2.14
CA THR A 423 -2.08 -36.78 -1.31
C THR A 423 -1.36 -35.45 -1.57
N TYR A 424 -1.23 -34.65 -0.52
CA TYR A 424 -0.47 -33.41 -0.50
C TYR A 424 0.88 -33.66 0.18
N THR A 425 1.97 -33.18 -0.41
CA THR A 425 3.32 -33.33 0.16
C THR A 425 3.88 -31.96 0.51
N CYS A 426 4.15 -31.74 1.79
CA CYS A 426 4.93 -30.61 2.25
C CYS A 426 6.42 -30.90 2.01
N MET A 427 7.11 -29.97 1.35
CA MET A 427 8.56 -29.98 1.16
C MET A 427 9.16 -28.75 1.84
N VAL A 428 10.02 -29.01 2.82
CA VAL A 428 10.76 -28.00 3.59
C VAL A 428 12.23 -28.06 3.17
N SER A 429 12.85 -26.92 2.87
CA SER A 429 14.26 -26.85 2.48
C SER A 429 15.04 -25.78 3.26
N ASN A 430 16.34 -26.06 3.45
CA ASN A 430 17.33 -25.12 3.97
C ASN A 430 18.65 -25.30 3.21
N SER A 431 19.68 -24.55 3.61
CA SER A 431 21.02 -24.56 3.00
C SER A 431 21.78 -25.89 3.13
N ALA A 432 21.28 -26.85 3.91
CA ALA A 432 21.88 -28.17 4.11
C ALA A 432 21.10 -29.33 3.48
N GLY A 433 19.87 -29.09 2.98
CA GLY A 433 19.06 -30.09 2.31
C GLY A 433 17.56 -29.88 2.47
N ASN A 434 16.82 -30.94 2.21
CA ASN A 434 15.37 -30.95 2.08
C ASN A 434 14.75 -32.13 2.84
N THR A 435 13.59 -31.88 3.44
CA THR A 435 12.80 -32.86 4.20
C THR A 435 11.35 -32.77 3.74
N THR A 436 10.73 -33.91 3.49
CA THR A 436 9.35 -34.00 3.03
C THR A 436 8.47 -34.76 4.01
N ALA A 437 7.19 -34.41 4.05
CA ALA A 437 6.14 -35.17 4.73
C ALA A 437 4.83 -35.06 3.94
N SER A 438 4.09 -36.16 3.84
CA SER A 438 2.89 -36.26 3.01
C SER A 438 1.68 -36.64 3.87
N ALA A 439 0.51 -36.13 3.49
CA ALA A 439 -0.77 -36.50 4.07
C ALA A 439 -1.85 -36.52 2.99
N THR A 440 -2.90 -37.31 3.22
CA THR A 440 -4.04 -37.47 2.30
C THR A 440 -5.25 -36.71 2.83
N LEU A 441 -5.78 -35.83 2.00
CA LEU A 441 -7.06 -35.17 2.23
C LEU A 441 -8.16 -35.99 1.55
N ASN A 442 -9.14 -36.46 2.31
CA ASN A 442 -10.31 -37.15 1.78
C ASN A 442 -11.54 -36.26 1.95
N VAL A 443 -12.25 -35.99 0.85
CA VAL A 443 -13.46 -35.17 0.87
C VAL A 443 -14.69 -36.05 0.72
N SER A 444 -15.64 -35.94 1.64
CA SER A 444 -16.94 -36.62 1.57
C SER A 444 -18.07 -35.65 1.21
N SER A 445 -18.98 -36.12 0.36
CA SER A 445 -20.22 -35.41 0.07
C SER A 445 -21.15 -35.43 1.29
N THR A 446 -21.85 -34.33 1.54
CA THR A 446 -22.99 -34.30 2.46
C THR A 446 -24.25 -34.84 1.78
N GLU A 447 -24.22 -36.10 1.32
CA GLU A 447 -25.46 -36.81 1.01
C GLU A 447 -26.11 -37.26 2.32
N ASN A 448 -27.44 -37.05 2.36
CA ASN A 448 -28.26 -37.18 3.56
C ASN A 448 -27.96 -38.43 4.39
N SER A 449 -28.01 -38.28 5.71
CA SER A 449 -28.47 -39.34 6.60
C SER A 449 -29.96 -39.61 6.36
N SER A 450 -30.29 -40.13 5.18
CA SER A 450 -31.56 -40.80 4.90
C SER A 450 -31.54 -42.10 5.69
N PHE A 451 -31.99 -42.03 6.94
CA PHE A 451 -32.30 -43.20 7.75
C PHE A 451 -33.30 -44.07 6.98
N SER A 452 -32.80 -45.10 6.30
CA SER A 452 -33.62 -46.13 5.71
C SER A 452 -34.16 -47.00 6.85
N TYR A 453 -35.33 -46.64 7.36
CA TYR A 453 -36.12 -47.50 8.25
C TYR A 453 -36.62 -48.71 7.46
N PHE A 454 -35.78 -49.73 7.34
CA PHE A 454 -36.24 -51.05 6.90
C PHE A 454 -36.87 -51.79 8.08
N THR A 455 -38.15 -51.50 8.33
CA THR A 455 -38.99 -52.33 9.20
C THR A 455 -39.31 -53.66 8.50
N THR A 456 -38.47 -54.67 8.74
CA THR A 456 -38.80 -56.06 8.42
C THR A 456 -39.89 -56.55 9.36
N VAL A 457 -41.13 -56.65 8.87
CA VAL A 457 -42.26 -57.22 9.61
C VAL A 457 -42.18 -58.74 9.54
N THR A 458 -41.63 -59.37 10.58
CA THR A 458 -41.75 -60.81 10.81
C THR A 458 -43.03 -61.09 11.60
N VAL A 459 -44.04 -61.69 10.94
CA VAL A 459 -45.24 -62.19 11.61
C VAL A 459 -44.99 -63.62 12.06
N GLU A 460 -44.78 -63.82 13.36
CA GLU A 460 -44.89 -65.12 14.00
C GLU A 460 -46.06 -65.10 14.98
N THR A 461 -47.10 -65.86 14.66
CA THR A 461 -48.20 -66.19 15.56
C THR A 461 -47.92 -67.55 16.21
N ILE A 462 -48.06 -67.66 17.53
CA ILE A 462 -48.50 -68.88 18.25
C ILE A 462 -48.93 -68.50 19.68
N GLU A 463 -49.73 -69.37 20.28
CA GLU A 463 -50.70 -69.08 21.34
C GLU A 463 -50.12 -69.04 22.77
N THR A 464 -50.82 -68.32 23.66
CA THR A 464 -50.65 -68.38 25.12
C THR A 464 -51.34 -69.61 25.72
N PRO A 465 -50.86 -70.17 26.84
CA PRO A 465 -51.68 -70.01 28.06
C PRO A 465 -50.94 -69.97 29.42
N HIS A 466 -51.54 -69.22 30.38
CA HIS A 466 -51.55 -69.45 31.86
C HIS A 466 -50.21 -69.48 32.67
N HIS A 467 -50.13 -69.08 33.95
CA HIS A 467 -51.10 -68.53 34.93
C HIS A 467 -50.43 -67.51 35.89
N GLU A 468 -51.26 -66.85 36.70
CA GLU A 468 -51.02 -65.78 37.70
C GLU A 468 -49.98 -66.07 38.82
N GLY A 469 -49.47 -65.08 39.59
CA GLY A 469 -49.73 -63.63 39.57
C GLY A 469 -49.16 -62.84 40.77
N PHE A 470 -49.82 -61.70 41.10
CA PHE A 470 -49.55 -60.74 42.20
C PHE A 470 -48.22 -59.93 42.13
N THR A 471 -48.17 -58.75 41.49
CA THR A 471 -48.72 -57.40 41.85
C THR A 471 -47.89 -56.56 42.82
N THR A 472 -47.57 -55.33 42.41
CA THR A 472 -47.88 -54.11 43.20
C THR A 472 -47.77 -52.86 42.32
N THR A 473 -48.77 -51.97 42.39
CA THR A 473 -48.80 -50.70 41.66
C THR A 473 -48.94 -49.51 42.62
N LEU A 474 -48.09 -48.51 42.39
CA LEU A 474 -48.38 -47.06 42.40
C LEU A 474 -49.31 -46.46 43.48
N GLN A 475 -48.74 -45.53 44.26
CA GLN A 475 -49.19 -44.12 44.41
C GLN A 475 -48.07 -43.33 45.12
N GLN A 476 -47.37 -42.40 44.45
CA GLN A 476 -47.74 -41.00 44.18
C GLN A 476 -47.56 -40.05 45.39
N LYS A 477 -46.84 -38.92 45.17
CA LYS A 477 -47.23 -37.52 45.49
C LYS A 477 -46.15 -36.65 46.20
N VAL A 478 -45.66 -35.63 45.46
CA VAL A 478 -45.32 -34.23 45.85
C VAL A 478 -44.35 -33.97 47.03
N GLY A 479 -43.34 -33.12 46.82
CA GLY A 479 -42.41 -32.62 47.87
C GLY A 479 -42.77 -31.24 48.45
N PRO A 480 -41.88 -30.61 49.26
CA PRO A 480 -41.98 -29.17 49.56
C PRO A 480 -40.65 -28.38 49.58
N THR A 481 -40.78 -27.07 49.86
CA THR A 481 -39.81 -25.95 49.86
C THR A 481 -39.05 -25.75 51.21
N PRO A 482 -38.14 -24.74 51.37
CA PRO A 482 -36.99 -24.82 52.32
C PRO A 482 -37.08 -24.02 53.64
N SER A 483 -36.18 -24.33 54.59
CA SER A 483 -35.77 -23.51 55.76
C SER A 483 -34.40 -23.98 56.33
N VAL A 484 -33.40 -23.13 56.57
CA VAL A 484 -33.00 -22.34 57.79
C VAL A 484 -32.43 -23.16 58.96
N GLY A 485 -31.22 -22.79 59.43
CA GLY A 485 -30.58 -23.21 60.71
C GLY A 485 -29.16 -23.77 60.51
N MET A 486 -28.08 -23.04 60.85
CA MET A 486 -27.27 -23.13 62.11
C MET A 486 -26.76 -24.57 62.38
N TRP A 487 -25.47 -24.84 62.60
CA TRP A 487 -24.63 -24.31 63.68
C TRP A 487 -23.16 -24.01 63.29
N GLU A 488 -22.58 -23.02 63.96
CA GLU A 488 -21.12 -22.84 64.17
C GLU A 488 -20.61 -23.94 65.16
N ILE A 489 -19.35 -24.12 65.58
CA ILE A 489 -18.13 -23.31 65.67
C ILE A 489 -16.93 -24.29 65.62
N LEU A 490 -15.80 -23.95 65.00
CA LEU A 490 -14.46 -23.96 65.64
C LEU A 490 -13.32 -23.70 64.64
N SER A 491 -12.60 -22.62 64.95
CA SER A 491 -11.31 -22.20 64.41
C SER A 491 -10.20 -23.21 64.75
N SER A 492 -9.07 -23.28 64.04
CA SER A 492 -8.03 -22.24 64.10
C SER A 492 -6.75 -22.63 63.32
N THR A 493 -6.00 -21.59 62.88
CA THR A 493 -4.51 -21.49 62.72
C THR A 493 -3.68 -22.75 62.39
N SER A 494 -3.00 -22.83 61.24
CA SER A 494 -1.62 -22.34 60.99
C SER A 494 -0.51 -23.12 61.77
N THR A 495 0.70 -23.43 61.27
CA THR A 495 1.53 -22.76 60.24
C THR A 495 2.70 -23.68 59.78
N THR A 496 3.26 -23.40 58.60
CA THR A 496 4.69 -23.57 58.17
C THR A 496 5.45 -24.92 58.12
N THR A 497 5.95 -25.22 56.89
CA THR A 497 7.33 -25.71 56.53
C THR A 497 7.82 -27.08 57.03
N THR A 498 8.58 -27.93 56.30
CA THR A 498 9.12 -28.08 54.92
C THR A 498 9.77 -29.49 54.85
N THR A 499 10.08 -30.20 53.75
CA THR A 499 10.05 -30.05 52.28
C THR A 499 10.22 -31.46 51.66
N VAL A 500 9.89 -31.68 50.37
CA VAL A 500 10.72 -32.39 49.34
C VAL A 500 9.91 -32.73 48.07
N ARG A 501 10.42 -32.25 46.92
CA ARG A 501 10.31 -32.74 45.51
C ARG A 501 8.96 -32.90 44.77
N THR A 502 9.07 -32.62 43.46
CA THR A 502 8.12 -32.79 42.32
C THR A 502 6.93 -31.83 42.22
N PRO A 503 6.76 -31.24 41.03
CA PRO A 503 5.43 -31.20 40.40
C PRO A 503 5.47 -31.43 38.87
N LEU A 504 4.68 -32.41 38.40
CA LEU A 504 4.02 -32.33 37.09
C LEU A 504 2.77 -31.46 37.26
N SER A 505 2.42 -30.62 36.28
CA SER A 505 1.13 -29.92 36.30
C SER A 505 0.51 -29.83 34.91
N THR A 506 -0.60 -30.54 34.74
CA THR A 506 -1.51 -30.46 33.60
C THR A 506 -2.61 -29.45 33.90
N ARG A 507 -2.89 -28.53 32.98
CA ARG A 507 -4.03 -27.60 33.08
C ARG A 507 -4.97 -27.79 31.89
N ALA A 508 -6.16 -28.29 32.17
CA ALA A 508 -7.30 -28.30 31.25
C ALA A 508 -8.47 -27.57 31.93
N THR A 509 -9.23 -26.79 31.16
CA THR A 509 -10.30 -25.91 31.65
C THR A 509 -11.69 -26.52 31.47
N GLU A 510 -12.66 -25.97 32.22
CA GLU A 510 -14.01 -26.48 32.42
C GLU A 510 -14.91 -26.39 31.16
N LYS A 511 -16.02 -27.14 31.19
CA LYS A 511 -17.11 -27.08 30.20
C LYS A 511 -18.34 -26.37 30.78
N THR A 512 -18.96 -25.54 29.95
CA THR A 512 -20.21 -24.81 30.23
C THR A 512 -21.45 -25.72 30.09
N TYR A 513 -22.50 -25.45 30.88
CA TYR A 513 -23.83 -26.09 30.77
C TYR A 513 -24.84 -25.20 30.05
N THR A 514 -25.82 -25.82 29.40
CA THR A 514 -26.91 -25.17 28.64
C THR A 514 -28.25 -25.34 29.34
N ILE A 515 -29.14 -24.35 29.26
CA ILE A 515 -30.51 -24.39 29.82
C ILE A 515 -31.52 -24.46 28.66
N PRO A 516 -32.55 -25.33 28.71
CA PRO A 516 -33.63 -25.35 27.73
C PRO A 516 -34.71 -24.30 28.03
N VAL A 517 -35.27 -23.69 26.99
CA VAL A 517 -36.43 -22.79 27.08
C VAL A 517 -37.54 -23.32 26.17
N THR A 518 -38.72 -23.53 26.74
CA THR A 518 -39.94 -23.95 26.04
C THR A 518 -40.72 -22.76 25.49
N GLU A 519 -41.46 -22.99 24.40
CA GLU A 519 -42.13 -21.98 23.59
C GLU A 519 -43.21 -21.18 24.33
N SER A 520 -43.21 -19.85 24.15
CA SER A 520 -44.44 -19.05 24.02
C SER A 520 -44.15 -17.65 23.45
N SER A 521 -45.07 -17.14 22.63
CA SER A 521 -45.13 -15.76 22.10
C SER A 521 -43.97 -15.22 21.23
N LEU A 522 -44.02 -15.52 19.93
CA LEU A 522 -43.35 -14.75 18.86
C LEU A 522 -44.39 -14.01 18.01
N ASN A 523 -44.79 -12.80 18.43
CA ASN A 523 -45.47 -11.82 17.59
C ASN A 523 -44.64 -10.52 17.66
N GLY A 524 -43.91 -10.16 16.59
CA GLY A 524 -43.16 -8.90 16.57
C GLY A 524 -41.99 -8.75 15.59
N LEU A 525 -41.59 -9.75 14.80
CA LEU A 525 -40.45 -9.62 13.87
C LEU A 525 -40.82 -9.34 12.40
N ASP A 526 -42.08 -9.53 12.00
CA ASP A 526 -42.51 -9.48 10.60
C ASP A 526 -42.74 -8.05 10.05
N GLU A 527 -42.71 -7.03 10.92
CA GLU A 527 -42.78 -5.61 10.51
C GLU A 527 -41.41 -4.98 10.20
N VAL A 528 -40.30 -5.55 10.68
CA VAL A 528 -38.95 -4.98 10.48
C VAL A 528 -38.34 -5.37 9.12
N MET A 529 -38.92 -6.37 8.44
CA MET A 529 -38.51 -6.80 7.08
C MET A 529 -39.12 -5.96 5.93
N LYS A 530 -40.01 -5.00 6.21
CA LYS A 530 -40.74 -4.24 5.16
C LYS A 530 -40.15 -2.89 4.75
N THR A 531 -39.12 -2.38 5.44
CA THR A 531 -38.59 -1.01 5.21
C THR A 531 -37.25 -0.92 4.49
N THR A 532 -36.55 -2.04 4.24
CA THR A 532 -35.20 -2.04 3.62
C THR A 532 -35.16 -2.65 2.22
N LYS A 533 -36.28 -2.62 1.49
CA LYS A 533 -36.38 -3.18 0.12
C LYS A 533 -37.10 -2.27 -0.88
N ILE A 534 -36.83 -0.97 -0.80
CA ILE A 534 -37.15 0.00 -1.84
C ILE A 534 -35.86 0.82 -2.09
N ILE A 535 -35.54 1.09 -3.37
CA ILE A 535 -34.29 1.69 -3.88
C ILE A 535 -33.13 0.68 -4.05
N ILE A 536 -33.18 -0.11 -5.14
CA ILE A 536 -32.20 -0.13 -6.26
C ILE A 536 -32.78 -1.10 -7.31
N GLY A 537 -33.06 -0.59 -8.51
CA GLY A 537 -33.78 -1.35 -9.55
C GLY A 537 -34.23 -0.48 -10.71
N CYS A 538 -33.29 0.28 -11.29
CA CYS A 538 -33.41 1.22 -12.42
C CYS A 538 -31.97 1.71 -12.72
N PHE A 539 -31.38 1.66 -13.92
CA PHE A 539 -31.85 1.28 -15.26
C PHE A 539 -30.75 0.48 -16.01
N VAL A 540 -31.20 -0.50 -16.80
CA VAL A 540 -30.60 -1.15 -18.00
C VAL A 540 -29.07 -1.23 -18.09
#